data_AF-A0A6G1KPA9-F1
#
_entry.id   AF-A0A6G1KPA9-F1
#
_cell.length_a   1.000
_cell.length_b   1.000
_cell.length_c   1.000
_cell.angle_alpha   90.00
_cell.angle_beta   90.00
_cell.angle_gamma   90.00
#
_symmetry.space_group_name_H-M   'P 1'
#
loop_
_entity.id
_entity.type
_entity.pdbx_description
1 polymer ?
#
loop_
_entity_poly.entity_id
_entity_poly.type
_entity_poly.pdbx_seq_one_letter_code
_entity_poly.pdbx_strand_id
1 'polypeptide(L)'
;MNALFYDIAGCVDRLSRIVDQCCTTQRTQGGTVLTGGALYEIYVADRVDKVQEGHLSEKDDQDSTLEVRRVRRSKTDKSTNKDTKSKKPQQDCGKTNGKGQARKNGKDKKKGKKTIRDVLDDFVPQSPSSSEAGISCSLPDITKFYKEQELEQNRVIHYRFQKRTGWSDAVTAERVLAVLEKMKVDGKFDVIKMEKAATFCVGKSNGGTNPHDEAKKQGQYILANGGFFIMLTTTNMQSDVGGDPLDAKAYAYYSVGPASSTQNNVSIPPSQKEYYRKLQGDDGSFLWSGPKLESRLDLSQPELKYKGVYRRIPGGVATAKSPNERLVTAKLADGTKFLFAYTSDRNGGVNLNLMRELIKIFLENYEQVNIRSATQVLNLDGGGSIYVSWNKGGEEYVIAAGNIHGQTPETVPRPRTVTTMVKFSV
;
A
#
# COMPACT_ATOMS: atom_id res chain seq x y z
N MET A 1 53.65 22.49 -12.62
CA MET A 1 52.39 23.26 -12.66
C MET A 1 51.48 22.57 -13.66
N ASN A 2 50.65 21.63 -13.20
CA ASN A 2 49.66 20.98 -14.06
C ASN A 2 48.34 21.70 -13.83
N ALA A 3 47.84 22.35 -14.87
CA ALA A 3 46.55 23.00 -14.86
C ALA A 3 45.46 21.93 -14.63
N LEU A 4 44.71 22.08 -13.54
CA LEU A 4 43.48 21.35 -13.29
C LEU A 4 42.48 21.74 -14.38
N PHE A 5 42.39 20.91 -15.42
CA PHE A 5 41.27 20.96 -16.35
C PHE A 5 40.05 20.44 -15.60
N TYR A 6 39.18 21.36 -15.20
CA TYR A 6 37.84 21.03 -14.74
C TYR A 6 37.13 20.29 -15.88
N ASP A 7 36.57 19.12 -15.58
CA ASP A 7 35.70 18.38 -16.50
C ASP A 7 34.38 19.12 -16.66
N ILE A 8 34.42 20.15 -17.51
CA ILE A 8 33.28 20.99 -17.85
C ILE A 8 32.19 20.13 -18.50
N ALA A 9 32.55 19.10 -19.27
CA ALA A 9 31.60 18.20 -19.92
C ALA A 9 30.80 17.40 -18.88
N GLY A 10 31.46 16.82 -17.88
CA GLY A 10 30.80 16.11 -16.78
C GLY A 10 29.92 17.03 -15.91
N CYS A 11 30.31 18.30 -15.75
CA CYS A 11 29.49 19.28 -15.03
C CYS A 11 28.23 19.67 -15.82
N VAL A 12 28.38 19.92 -17.12
CA VAL A 12 27.26 20.22 -18.03
C VAL A 12 26.28 19.05 -18.12
N ASP A 13 26.76 17.81 -18.20
CA ASP A 13 25.89 16.63 -18.28
C ASP A 13 25.08 16.42 -16.99
N ARG A 14 25.69 16.67 -15.82
CA ARG A 14 24.99 16.62 -14.52
C ARG A 14 23.92 17.71 -14.40
N LEU A 15 24.22 18.93 -14.85
CA LEU A 15 23.25 20.03 -14.86
C LEU A 15 22.09 19.74 -15.81
N SER A 16 22.34 19.22 -17.01
CA SER A 16 21.29 18.83 -17.96
C SER A 16 20.36 17.76 -17.38
N ARG A 17 20.89 16.74 -16.70
CA ARG A 17 20.06 15.69 -16.08
C ARG A 17 19.16 16.23 -14.95
N ILE A 18 19.65 17.20 -14.17
CA ILE A 18 18.86 17.86 -13.13
C ILE A 18 17.72 18.67 -13.78
N VAL A 19 18.01 19.41 -14.85
CA VAL A 19 17.01 20.17 -15.60
C VAL A 19 15.96 19.26 -16.22
N ASP A 20 16.36 18.13 -16.82
CA ASP A 20 15.44 17.16 -17.43
C ASP A 20 14.52 16.48 -16.40
N GLN A 21 15.03 16.20 -15.20
CA GLN A 21 14.21 15.67 -14.09
C GLN A 21 13.18 16.68 -13.60
N CYS A 22 13.52 17.98 -13.58
CA CYS A 22 12.59 19.04 -13.22
C CYS A 22 11.51 19.25 -14.31
N CYS A 23 11.89 19.19 -15.59
CA CYS A 23 10.96 19.38 -16.72
C CYS A 23 9.95 18.22 -16.90
N THR A 24 10.32 17.00 -16.47
CA THR A 24 9.46 15.81 -16.64
C THR A 24 8.43 15.62 -15.52
N THR A 25 8.67 16.19 -14.34
CA THR A 25 7.82 15.94 -13.15
C THR A 25 6.72 16.97 -12.94
N GLN A 26 6.82 18.16 -13.52
CA GLN A 26 5.75 19.16 -13.43
C GLN A 26 5.55 19.87 -14.78
N ARG A 27 4.31 19.88 -15.28
CA ARG A 27 3.90 20.71 -16.43
C ARG A 27 3.82 22.20 -16.05
N THR A 28 4.77 22.70 -15.28
CA THR A 28 4.86 24.10 -14.83
C THR A 28 6.24 24.65 -15.15
N GLN A 29 6.26 25.89 -15.64
CA GLN A 29 7.45 26.63 -16.06
C GLN A 29 8.30 27.00 -14.84
N GLY A 30 9.30 26.17 -14.51
CA GLY A 30 10.30 26.43 -13.46
C GLY A 30 10.11 25.66 -12.15
N GLY A 31 11.18 25.58 -11.33
CA GLY A 31 11.21 24.82 -10.07
C GLY A 31 12.45 25.05 -9.20
N THR A 32 12.43 24.54 -7.97
CA THR A 32 13.55 24.61 -7.00
C THR A 32 14.19 23.24 -6.79
N VAL A 33 15.52 23.19 -6.66
CA VAL A 33 16.26 21.97 -6.29
C VAL A 33 17.32 22.26 -5.23
N LEU A 34 17.46 21.37 -4.24
CA LEU A 34 18.48 21.45 -3.19
C LEU A 34 19.53 20.38 -3.41
N THR A 35 20.79 20.75 -3.63
CA THR A 35 21.91 19.81 -3.79
C THR A 35 23.19 20.37 -3.17
N GLY A 36 23.98 19.53 -2.51
CA GLY A 36 25.22 19.94 -1.84
C GLY A 36 25.05 21.01 -0.74
N GLY A 37 23.84 21.16 -0.17
CA GLY A 37 23.53 22.21 0.81
C GLY A 37 23.19 23.58 0.22
N ALA A 38 23.16 23.73 -1.11
CA ALA A 38 22.73 24.95 -1.80
C ALA A 38 21.37 24.75 -2.48
N LEU A 39 20.52 25.79 -2.41
CA LEU A 39 19.21 25.84 -3.05
C LEU A 39 19.34 26.59 -4.38
N TYR A 40 18.86 25.96 -5.47
CA TYR A 40 18.86 26.53 -6.81
C TYR A 40 17.42 26.74 -7.26
N GLU A 41 17.11 27.96 -7.70
CA GLU A 41 15.87 28.29 -8.41
C GLU A 41 16.13 28.29 -9.92
N ILE A 42 15.31 27.56 -10.67
CA ILE A 42 15.42 27.42 -12.11
C ILE A 42 14.20 28.10 -12.74
N TYR A 43 14.46 29.14 -13.53
CA TYR A 43 13.46 29.87 -14.30
C TYR A 43 13.63 29.55 -15.80
N VAL A 44 12.53 29.29 -16.49
CA VAL A 44 12.53 29.21 -17.96
C VAL A 44 12.33 30.63 -18.49
N ALA A 45 13.35 31.21 -19.13
CA ALA A 45 13.20 32.47 -19.85
C ALA A 45 12.45 32.19 -21.16
N ASP A 46 11.23 32.72 -21.29
CA ASP A 46 10.47 32.63 -22.54
C ASP A 46 11.29 33.25 -23.68
N ARG A 47 11.47 32.50 -24.77
CA ARG A 47 12.03 33.06 -26.01
C ARG A 47 11.06 34.13 -26.52
N VAL A 48 11.54 35.36 -26.57
CA VAL A 48 10.89 36.45 -27.28
C VAL A 48 11.07 36.18 -28.76
N ASP A 49 10.13 35.47 -29.38
CA ASP A 49 10.05 35.39 -30.83
C ASP A 49 9.46 36.71 -31.35
N LYS A 50 10.35 37.51 -31.93
CA LYS A 50 10.04 38.74 -32.65
C LYS A 50 9.70 38.43 -34.10
N VAL A 51 8.54 38.97 -34.50
CA VAL A 51 8.22 39.62 -35.77
C VAL A 51 7.72 38.75 -36.94
N GLN A 52 6.53 39.19 -37.37
CA GLN A 52 5.74 38.83 -38.55
C GLN A 52 6.40 39.24 -39.87
N GLU A 53 6.14 38.45 -40.91
CA GLU A 53 5.96 38.80 -42.34
C GLU A 53 5.54 37.47 -43.02
N GLY A 54 4.59 37.33 -43.94
CA GLY A 54 3.69 38.21 -44.68
C GLY A 54 2.82 37.31 -45.60
N HIS A 55 1.73 37.88 -46.12
CA HIS A 55 0.67 37.32 -46.98
C HIS A 55 1.04 36.38 -48.15
N LEU A 56 0.13 35.43 -48.48
CA LEU A 56 -0.85 35.46 -49.60
C LEU A 56 -1.61 34.10 -49.70
N SER A 57 -2.95 34.11 -49.76
CA SER A 57 -3.82 33.63 -50.87
C SER A 57 -3.68 32.12 -51.18
N GLU A 58 -4.73 31.27 -51.20
CA GLU A 58 -5.93 31.37 -52.03
C GLU A 58 -6.97 30.28 -51.65
N LYS A 59 -8.17 30.41 -52.22
CA LYS A 59 -9.45 29.71 -52.03
C LYS A 59 -9.43 28.17 -52.26
N ASP A 60 -10.32 27.44 -51.59
CA ASP A 60 -11.54 26.86 -52.20
C ASP A 60 -12.29 25.88 -51.25
N ASP A 61 -13.61 26.02 -51.29
CA ASP A 61 -14.72 25.08 -51.06
C ASP A 61 -14.50 23.75 -50.31
N GLN A 62 -15.29 23.52 -49.24
CA GLN A 62 -16.33 22.47 -49.24
C GLN A 62 -17.19 22.45 -47.96
N ASP A 63 -18.46 22.74 -48.21
CA ASP A 63 -19.69 22.19 -47.65
C ASP A 63 -19.57 20.98 -46.68
N SER A 64 -20.06 21.15 -45.46
CA SER A 64 -20.94 20.15 -44.84
C SER A 64 -21.64 20.71 -43.59
N THR A 65 -22.96 20.69 -43.68
CA THR A 65 -23.96 21.11 -42.71
C THR A 65 -24.07 20.10 -41.56
N LEU A 66 -23.94 20.58 -40.31
CA LEU A 66 -24.23 19.81 -39.10
C LEU A 66 -25.50 20.36 -38.42
N GLU A 67 -26.57 19.57 -38.48
CA GLU A 67 -27.85 19.83 -37.84
C GLU A 67 -27.75 19.86 -36.30
N VAL A 68 -28.28 20.94 -35.74
CA VAL A 68 -28.46 21.16 -34.30
C VAL A 68 -29.72 20.42 -33.82
N ARG A 69 -29.54 19.28 -33.14
CA ARG A 69 -30.64 18.61 -32.41
C ARG A 69 -30.86 19.24 -31.02
N ARG A 70 -31.91 20.04 -30.91
CA ARG A 70 -32.54 20.50 -29.66
C ARG A 70 -33.14 19.31 -28.91
N VAL A 71 -32.68 19.03 -27.69
CA VAL A 71 -33.37 18.14 -26.73
C VAL A 71 -34.26 18.98 -25.81
N ARG A 72 -35.56 18.72 -25.87
CA ARG A 72 -36.61 19.32 -25.04
C ARG A 72 -36.48 18.87 -23.58
N ARG A 73 -36.48 19.83 -22.64
CA ARG A 73 -36.67 19.61 -21.21
C ARG A 73 -38.12 19.21 -20.94
N SER A 74 -38.35 18.01 -20.42
CA SER A 74 -39.63 17.64 -19.79
C SER A 74 -39.62 18.06 -18.33
N LYS A 75 -40.72 18.72 -17.92
CA LYS A 75 -41.04 19.07 -16.54
C LYS A 75 -41.45 17.78 -15.80
N THR A 76 -40.97 17.61 -14.57
CA THR A 76 -41.49 16.61 -13.65
C THR A 76 -42.13 17.33 -12.47
N ASP A 77 -43.40 17.02 -12.28
CA ASP A 77 -44.27 17.62 -11.28
C ASP A 77 -43.93 17.19 -9.85
N LYS A 78 -44.21 18.14 -8.95
CA LYS A 78 -44.29 17.97 -7.50
C LYS A 78 -45.41 16.98 -7.16
N SER A 79 -45.13 16.05 -6.24
CA SER A 79 -46.17 15.53 -5.36
C SER A 79 -45.63 15.27 -3.95
N THR A 80 -46.43 15.78 -3.04
CA THR A 80 -46.38 15.89 -1.58
C THR A 80 -46.43 14.57 -0.80
N ASN A 81 -45.56 14.50 0.22
CA ASN A 81 -45.86 14.44 1.67
C ASN A 81 -46.49 13.19 2.33
N LYS A 82 -46.15 13.04 3.63
CA LYS A 82 -46.64 12.14 4.70
C LYS A 82 -45.99 10.75 4.79
N ASP A 83 -45.76 10.15 5.96
CA ASP A 83 -45.84 10.56 7.37
C ASP A 83 -45.04 9.53 8.20
N THR A 84 -44.58 9.99 9.35
CA THR A 84 -43.83 9.34 10.42
C THR A 84 -44.55 8.18 11.11
N LYS A 85 -43.81 7.13 11.51
CA LYS A 85 -43.80 6.62 12.91
C LYS A 85 -42.80 5.47 13.13
N SER A 86 -41.76 5.77 13.91
CA SER A 86 -40.86 4.80 14.53
C SER A 86 -41.39 4.42 15.92
N LYS A 87 -41.42 3.13 16.26
CA LYS A 87 -41.59 2.63 17.63
C LYS A 87 -40.26 2.01 18.10
N LYS A 88 -39.67 2.59 19.14
CA LYS A 88 -38.60 2.00 19.97
C LYS A 88 -39.23 1.42 21.25
N PRO A 89 -38.77 0.28 21.77
CA PRO A 89 -39.00 -0.11 23.16
C PRO A 89 -37.93 0.51 24.08
N GLN A 90 -38.40 1.03 25.22
CA GLN A 90 -37.58 1.50 26.34
C GLN A 90 -36.90 0.34 27.07
N GLN A 91 -35.66 0.60 27.49
CA GLN A 91 -34.84 -0.24 28.34
C GLN A 91 -34.80 0.41 29.72
N ASP A 92 -35.24 -0.32 30.74
CA ASP A 92 -35.26 0.07 32.14
C ASP A 92 -34.06 -0.59 32.83
N CYS A 93 -33.14 0.23 33.37
CA CYS A 93 -32.01 -0.24 34.17
C CYS A 93 -31.89 0.63 35.42
N GLY A 94 -32.05 -0.03 36.56
CA GLY A 94 -32.11 0.55 37.89
C GLY A 94 -30.81 1.22 38.34
N LYS A 95 -31.03 2.20 39.23
CA LYS A 95 -30.03 2.92 40.02
C LYS A 95 -29.52 2.04 41.15
N THR A 96 -28.21 2.11 41.43
CA THR A 96 -27.68 1.92 42.79
C THR A 96 -26.65 2.99 43.12
N ASN A 97 -26.91 3.66 44.24
CA ASN A 97 -26.02 4.61 44.91
C ASN A 97 -24.86 3.88 45.60
N GLY A 98 -23.68 4.50 45.61
CA GLY A 98 -22.55 4.09 46.45
C GLY A 98 -21.64 5.28 46.75
N LYS A 99 -21.66 5.75 47.99
CA LYS A 99 -20.92 6.89 48.53
C LYS A 99 -19.44 6.54 48.81
N GLY A 100 -18.57 7.52 48.58
CA GLY A 100 -17.52 7.95 49.51
C GLY A 100 -16.19 7.17 49.50
N GLN A 101 -15.08 7.88 49.32
CA GLN A 101 -14.20 8.32 50.41
C GLN A 101 -12.99 9.09 49.85
N ALA A 102 -12.34 9.82 50.75
CA ALA A 102 -11.43 10.93 50.52
C ALA A 102 -9.95 10.56 50.72
N ARG A 103 -9.09 11.53 50.35
CA ARG A 103 -7.70 11.77 50.78
C ARG A 103 -6.60 10.87 50.18
N LYS A 104 -5.60 11.49 49.55
CA LYS A 104 -4.38 12.01 50.22
C LYS A 104 -3.48 12.75 49.24
N ASN A 105 -2.97 13.89 49.71
CA ASN A 105 -1.90 14.69 49.11
C ASN A 105 -0.56 13.93 49.17
N GLY A 106 0.18 13.90 48.06
CA GLY A 106 1.57 13.47 47.98
C GLY A 106 2.40 14.52 47.24
N LYS A 107 3.37 15.10 47.95
CA LYS A 107 4.34 16.09 47.48
C LYS A 107 5.28 15.49 46.43
N ASP A 108 5.43 16.14 45.28
CA ASP A 108 6.52 15.86 44.34
C ASP A 108 7.59 16.94 44.28
N LYS A 109 8.82 16.43 44.17
CA LYS A 109 10.09 17.08 44.44
C LYS A 109 10.54 18.02 43.30
N LYS A 110 11.26 19.06 43.71
CA LYS A 110 12.00 20.03 42.89
C LYS A 110 12.85 19.34 41.81
N LYS A 111 12.66 19.73 40.55
CA LYS A 111 13.60 19.47 39.44
C LYS A 111 14.77 20.45 39.52
N GLY A 112 15.99 19.93 39.65
CA GLY A 112 17.23 20.68 39.48
C GLY A 112 17.53 20.91 38.00
N LYS A 113 17.90 22.14 37.65
CA LYS A 113 18.47 22.52 36.35
C LYS A 113 19.90 21.96 36.26
N LYS A 114 20.22 21.25 35.18
CA LYS A 114 21.61 21.02 34.73
C LYS A 114 21.84 21.84 33.47
N THR A 115 22.94 22.60 33.47
CA THR A 115 23.37 23.50 32.39
C THR A 115 24.32 22.80 31.43
N ILE A 116 24.23 23.20 30.17
CA ILE A 116 25.11 22.88 29.04
C ILE A 116 26.43 23.64 29.26
N ARG A 117 27.37 23.01 29.96
CA ARG A 117 28.76 23.46 30.12
C ARG A 117 29.48 22.32 30.82
N ASP A 118 29.90 21.35 30.03
CA ASP A 118 31.01 20.43 30.27
C ASP A 118 31.03 19.44 29.09
N VAL A 119 32.23 19.10 28.62
CA VAL A 119 32.55 18.29 27.45
C VAL A 119 32.59 19.08 26.13
N LEU A 120 33.68 19.82 25.91
CA LEU A 120 34.38 19.99 24.63
C LEU A 120 35.62 20.85 24.88
N ASP A 121 36.63 20.23 25.48
CA ASP A 121 38.01 20.73 25.49
C ASP A 121 38.90 19.51 25.73
N ASP A 122 39.13 18.76 24.66
CA ASP A 122 40.31 17.93 24.50
C ASP A 122 40.44 17.59 23.01
N PHE A 123 41.67 17.74 22.49
CA PHE A 123 42.17 17.39 21.16
C PHE A 123 42.12 18.47 20.06
N VAL A 124 43.19 19.27 20.05
CA VAL A 124 43.88 19.77 18.85
C VAL A 124 45.36 19.46 19.09
N PRO A 125 46.13 18.82 18.17
CA PRO A 125 46.53 19.51 16.93
C PRO A 125 46.61 18.68 15.64
N GLN A 126 46.53 19.45 14.56
CA GLN A 126 46.67 19.10 13.15
C GLN A 126 48.04 18.50 12.81
N SER A 127 48.07 17.65 11.78
CA SER A 127 49.12 17.67 10.75
C SER A 127 48.58 17.12 9.43
N PRO A 128 48.98 17.69 8.27
CA PRO A 128 48.42 17.37 6.96
C PRO A 128 49.28 16.36 6.19
N SER A 129 48.69 15.41 5.47
CA SER A 129 49.36 14.80 4.31
C SER A 129 48.43 13.98 3.40
N SER A 130 48.69 14.14 2.10
CA SER A 130 48.33 13.28 0.97
C SER A 130 46.86 13.01 0.66
N SER A 131 46.29 13.92 -0.14
CA SER A 131 45.20 13.63 -1.05
C SER A 131 45.66 12.68 -2.17
N GLU A 132 45.51 11.38 -1.97
CA GLU A 132 45.37 10.45 -3.09
C GLU A 132 43.90 10.47 -3.52
N ALA A 133 43.65 10.95 -4.74
CA ALA A 133 42.37 10.76 -5.41
C ALA A 133 42.23 9.28 -5.82
N GLY A 134 42.10 8.41 -4.82
CA GLY A 134 41.65 7.05 -5.00
C GLY A 134 40.20 7.12 -5.49
N ILE A 135 39.96 6.67 -6.71
CA ILE A 135 38.62 6.31 -7.17
C ILE A 135 38.14 5.22 -6.21
N SER A 136 37.47 5.63 -5.13
CA SER A 136 36.82 4.73 -4.19
C SER A 136 35.67 4.08 -4.94
N CYS A 137 35.96 2.97 -5.61
CA CYS A 137 34.97 2.00 -6.07
C CYS A 137 34.35 1.35 -4.83
N SER A 138 33.52 2.10 -4.10
CA SER A 138 32.68 1.52 -3.06
C SER A 138 31.78 0.49 -3.72
N LEU A 139 31.90 -0.77 -3.31
CA LEU A 139 31.03 -1.84 -3.81
C LEU A 139 29.56 -1.40 -3.67
N PRO A 140 28.72 -1.67 -4.68
CA PRO A 140 27.33 -1.28 -4.63
C PRO A 140 26.65 -1.92 -3.42
N ASP A 141 26.01 -1.08 -2.60
CA ASP A 141 25.30 -1.50 -1.40
C ASP A 141 24.03 -2.28 -1.77
N ILE A 142 24.14 -3.61 -1.81
CA ILE A 142 23.06 -4.54 -2.14
C ILE A 142 21.87 -4.42 -1.18
N THR A 143 22.06 -3.93 0.05
CA THR A 143 21.00 -3.85 1.07
C THR A 143 19.87 -2.90 0.69
N LYS A 144 20.13 -2.01 -0.29
CA LYS A 144 19.16 -1.12 -0.92
C LYS A 144 18.15 -1.87 -1.80
N PHE A 145 18.52 -3.03 -2.34
CA PHE A 145 17.71 -3.81 -3.28
C PHE A 145 17.17 -5.10 -2.68
N TYR A 146 17.92 -5.70 -1.75
CA TYR A 146 17.56 -6.95 -1.09
C TYR A 146 17.92 -6.93 0.38
N LYS A 147 17.02 -7.41 1.24
CA LYS A 147 17.30 -7.67 2.64
C LYS A 147 16.63 -8.97 3.05
N GLU A 148 17.37 -9.80 3.77
CA GLU A 148 16.87 -11.00 4.46
C GLU A 148 17.11 -10.79 5.95
N GLN A 149 16.07 -10.99 6.76
CA GLN A 149 16.14 -10.78 8.20
C GLN A 149 15.27 -11.81 8.92
N GLU A 150 15.85 -12.49 9.90
CA GLU A 150 15.08 -13.25 10.89
C GLU A 150 14.38 -12.28 11.85
N LEU A 151 13.05 -12.35 11.93
CA LEU A 151 12.26 -11.61 12.90
C LEU A 151 12.09 -12.40 14.20
N GLU A 152 12.01 -13.72 14.07
CA GLU A 152 12.01 -14.69 15.16
C GLU A 152 12.85 -15.90 14.72
N GLN A 153 13.81 -16.28 15.56
CA GLN A 153 14.87 -17.22 15.20
C GLN A 153 14.31 -18.55 14.68
N ASN A 154 14.71 -18.95 13.46
CA ASN A 154 14.24 -20.17 12.78
C ASN A 154 12.72 -20.30 12.57
N ARG A 155 11.94 -19.23 12.77
CA ARG A 155 10.46 -19.31 12.72
C ARG A 155 9.83 -18.27 11.82
N VAL A 156 10.38 -17.06 11.78
CA VAL A 156 9.87 -15.97 10.93
C VAL A 156 11.01 -15.31 10.20
N ILE A 157 10.97 -15.37 8.87
CA ILE A 157 11.97 -14.76 8.00
C ILE A 157 11.28 -13.73 7.11
N HIS A 158 11.81 -12.51 7.11
CA HIS A 158 11.39 -11.41 6.24
C HIS A 158 12.39 -11.22 5.12
N TYR A 159 11.91 -11.35 3.89
CA TYR A 159 12.60 -10.99 2.67
C TYR A 159 12.01 -9.69 2.13
N ARG A 160 12.85 -8.70 1.86
CA ARG A 160 12.47 -7.45 1.22
C ARG A 160 13.21 -7.30 -0.09
N PHE A 161 12.46 -7.15 -1.17
CA PHE A 161 12.97 -6.83 -2.51
C PHE A 161 12.53 -5.42 -2.87
N GLN A 162 13.43 -4.62 -3.41
CA GLN A 162 13.15 -3.25 -3.85
C GLN A 162 13.81 -3.04 -5.21
N LYS A 163 13.00 -2.81 -6.25
CA LYS A 163 13.53 -2.52 -7.59
C LYS A 163 13.68 -1.02 -7.77
N ARG A 164 14.91 -0.55 -7.96
CA ARG A 164 15.24 0.85 -8.27
C ARG A 164 16.31 0.90 -9.35
N THR A 165 16.51 2.04 -10.00
CA THR A 165 17.60 2.22 -10.99
C THR A 165 18.96 1.76 -10.42
N GLY A 166 19.76 1.07 -11.23
CA GLY A 166 21.06 0.51 -10.84
C GLY A 166 21.01 -0.86 -10.15
N TRP A 167 19.83 -1.48 -9.99
CA TRP A 167 19.70 -2.79 -9.34
C TRP A 167 20.43 -3.92 -10.09
N SER A 168 20.46 -3.88 -11.42
CA SER A 168 21.07 -4.92 -12.26
C SER A 168 22.58 -5.03 -12.09
N ASP A 169 23.23 -3.90 -11.79
CA ASP A 169 24.69 -3.83 -11.63
C ASP A 169 25.10 -4.19 -10.21
N ALA A 170 24.18 -4.05 -9.25
CA ALA A 170 24.42 -4.27 -7.83
C ALA A 170 24.09 -5.69 -7.34
N VAL A 171 23.18 -6.39 -8.02
CA VAL A 171 22.66 -7.69 -7.60
C VAL A 171 23.20 -8.77 -8.53
N THR A 172 23.93 -9.74 -7.98
CA THR A 172 24.46 -10.88 -8.75
C THR A 172 23.82 -12.22 -8.38
N ALA A 173 23.17 -12.29 -7.21
CA ALA A 173 22.53 -13.53 -6.76
C ALA A 173 21.31 -13.87 -7.64
N GLU A 174 21.38 -14.99 -8.36
CA GLU A 174 20.35 -15.43 -9.34
C GLU A 174 18.93 -15.44 -8.76
N ARG A 175 18.76 -15.98 -7.54
CA ARG A 175 17.44 -16.01 -6.85
C ARG A 175 16.87 -14.63 -6.58
N VAL A 176 17.71 -13.61 -6.37
CA VAL A 176 17.29 -12.22 -6.14
C VAL A 176 16.98 -11.56 -7.49
N LEU A 177 17.83 -11.78 -8.49
CA LEU A 177 17.64 -11.32 -9.87
C LEU A 177 16.29 -11.78 -10.41
N ALA A 178 15.95 -13.06 -10.27
CA ALA A 178 14.69 -13.63 -10.76
C ALA A 178 13.45 -12.88 -10.23
N VAL A 179 13.47 -12.45 -8.97
CA VAL A 179 12.38 -11.66 -8.37
C VAL A 179 12.41 -10.23 -8.90
N LEU A 180 13.56 -9.56 -8.83
CA LEU A 180 13.70 -8.15 -9.22
C LEU A 180 13.41 -7.92 -10.71
N GLU A 181 13.79 -8.83 -11.60
CA GLU A 181 13.49 -8.77 -13.03
C GLU A 181 11.98 -8.66 -13.28
N LYS A 182 11.18 -9.40 -12.51
CA LYS A 182 9.73 -9.46 -12.67
C LYS A 182 9.00 -8.27 -12.05
N MET A 183 9.61 -7.59 -11.07
CA MET A 183 9.02 -6.42 -10.42
C MET A 183 8.95 -5.20 -11.35
N LYS A 184 8.03 -4.27 -11.07
CA LYS A 184 8.03 -2.94 -11.69
C LYS A 184 9.09 -2.05 -11.05
N VAL A 185 9.59 -1.08 -11.80
CA VAL A 185 10.49 -0.05 -11.26
C VAL A 185 9.77 0.69 -10.12
N ASP A 186 10.51 0.98 -9.06
CA ASP A 186 10.05 1.57 -7.79
C ASP A 186 9.04 0.72 -7.01
N GLY A 187 8.88 -0.55 -7.40
CA GLY A 187 8.14 -1.55 -6.62
C GLY A 187 8.92 -2.04 -5.41
N LYS A 188 8.19 -2.31 -4.32
CA LYS A 188 8.67 -3.04 -3.15
C LYS A 188 7.86 -4.32 -2.98
N PHE A 189 8.55 -5.43 -2.79
CA PHE A 189 7.94 -6.74 -2.58
C PHE A 189 8.48 -7.33 -1.27
N ASP A 190 7.61 -7.44 -0.27
CA ASP A 190 7.93 -8.08 1.01
C ASP A 190 7.36 -9.50 1.02
N VAL A 191 8.15 -10.44 1.51
CA VAL A 191 7.74 -11.82 1.78
C VAL A 191 8.05 -12.13 3.23
N ILE A 192 7.05 -12.61 3.96
CA ILE A 192 7.21 -13.07 5.33
C ILE A 192 6.89 -14.55 5.35
N LYS A 193 7.92 -15.37 5.55
CA LYS A 193 7.82 -16.81 5.76
C LYS A 193 7.61 -17.08 7.25
N MET A 194 6.66 -17.96 7.56
CA MET A 194 6.29 -18.32 8.92
C MET A 194 6.17 -19.84 9.05
N GLU A 195 7.08 -20.43 9.82
CA GLU A 195 7.12 -21.85 10.12
C GLU A 195 6.09 -22.19 11.22
N LYS A 196 5.11 -23.03 10.87
CA LYS A 196 4.10 -23.58 11.81
C LYS A 196 3.33 -22.53 12.64
N ALA A 197 3.23 -21.27 12.19
CA ALA A 197 2.49 -20.22 12.89
C ALA A 197 0.99 -20.54 12.94
N ALA A 198 0.31 -20.29 14.07
CA ALA A 198 -1.14 -20.45 14.17
C ALA A 198 -1.86 -19.22 13.58
N THR A 199 -2.90 -19.44 12.77
CA THR A 199 -3.67 -18.38 12.10
C THR A 199 -4.96 -18.09 12.87
N PHE A 200 -5.28 -16.81 13.01
CA PHE A 200 -6.50 -16.30 13.64
C PHE A 200 -7.07 -15.16 12.79
N CYS A 201 -8.39 -15.14 12.59
CA CYS A 201 -9.12 -14.02 12.02
C CYS A 201 -9.67 -13.16 13.17
N VAL A 202 -9.07 -11.99 13.38
CA VAL A 202 -9.36 -11.11 14.52
C VAL A 202 -10.01 -9.80 14.06
N GLY A 203 -10.87 -9.22 14.89
CA GLY A 203 -11.53 -7.95 14.61
C GLY A 203 -12.63 -7.66 15.62
N LYS A 204 -13.18 -6.44 15.55
CA LYS A 204 -14.34 -6.05 16.38
C LYS A 204 -15.62 -6.70 15.84
N SER A 205 -16.51 -7.04 16.76
CA SER A 205 -17.85 -7.55 16.43
C SER A 205 -18.74 -6.52 15.75
N ASN A 206 -18.46 -5.23 15.94
CA ASN A 206 -19.16 -4.13 15.29
C ASN A 206 -18.20 -2.99 14.95
N GLY A 207 -18.49 -2.28 13.85
CA GLY A 207 -17.67 -1.20 13.33
C GLY A 207 -16.32 -1.67 12.79
N GLY A 208 -15.36 -0.75 12.74
CA GLY A 208 -14.04 -1.01 12.20
C GLY A 208 -12.97 -1.28 13.27
N THR A 209 -12.08 -2.21 12.96
CA THR A 209 -10.86 -2.57 13.67
C THR A 209 -9.71 -1.67 13.23
N ASN A 210 -9.10 -0.94 14.17
CA ASN A 210 -7.90 -0.15 13.91
C ASN A 210 -6.67 -1.07 14.01
N PRO A 211 -5.84 -1.18 12.96
CA PRO A 211 -4.66 -2.03 12.99
C PRO A 211 -3.71 -1.79 14.17
N HIS A 212 -3.50 -0.54 14.62
CA HIS A 212 -2.63 -0.28 15.77
C HIS A 212 -3.17 -0.84 17.09
N ASP A 213 -4.48 -0.82 17.29
CA ASP A 213 -5.09 -1.32 18.52
C ASP A 213 -4.87 -2.84 18.65
N GLU A 214 -4.95 -3.55 17.52
CA GLU A 214 -4.65 -4.98 17.44
C GLU A 214 -3.15 -5.26 17.46
N ALA A 215 -2.32 -4.43 16.84
CA ALA A 215 -0.87 -4.61 16.76
C ALA A 215 -0.15 -4.34 18.08
N LYS A 216 -0.78 -3.69 19.06
CA LYS A 216 -0.21 -3.41 20.40
C LYS A 216 -0.59 -4.42 21.48
N LYS A 217 -1.36 -5.44 21.13
CA LYS A 217 -1.70 -6.51 22.08
C LYS A 217 -0.45 -7.34 22.41
N GLN A 218 -0.48 -7.98 23.56
CA GLN A 218 0.60 -8.86 24.00
C GLN A 218 0.71 -10.12 23.12
N GLY A 219 1.92 -10.64 22.97
CA GLY A 219 2.22 -11.85 22.22
C GLY A 219 3.40 -11.67 21.25
N GLN A 220 3.58 -12.64 20.35
CA GLN A 220 4.50 -12.54 19.22
C GLN A 220 3.77 -12.99 17.97
N TYR A 221 3.58 -12.10 17.00
CA TYR A 221 2.78 -12.41 15.83
C TYR A 221 3.00 -11.45 14.67
N ILE A 222 2.78 -11.96 13.46
CA ILE A 222 2.57 -11.13 12.28
C ILE A 222 1.10 -10.76 12.21
N LEU A 223 0.80 -9.49 12.01
CA LEU A 223 -0.55 -8.97 11.83
C LEU A 223 -0.69 -8.36 10.45
N ALA A 224 -1.75 -8.74 9.74
CA ALA A 224 -2.03 -8.24 8.40
C ALA A 224 -3.50 -7.91 8.21
N ASN A 225 -3.82 -7.01 7.29
CA ASN A 225 -5.21 -6.80 6.90
C ASN A 225 -5.80 -8.04 6.21
N GLY A 226 -7.08 -8.31 6.49
CA GLY A 226 -7.76 -9.53 6.05
C GLY A 226 -8.60 -9.33 4.78
N GLY A 227 -9.83 -9.85 4.82
CA GLY A 227 -10.77 -9.80 3.69
C GLY A 227 -11.26 -8.38 3.38
N PHE A 228 -11.98 -8.26 2.25
CA PHE A 228 -12.56 -7.01 1.79
C PHE A 228 -13.69 -6.53 2.68
N PHE A 229 -13.93 -5.22 2.66
CA PHE A 229 -15.00 -4.59 3.42
C PHE A 229 -15.53 -3.35 2.72
N ILE A 230 -16.68 -2.89 3.18
CA ILE A 230 -17.31 -1.68 2.68
C ILE A 230 -16.68 -0.45 3.33
N MET A 231 -16.08 0.43 2.53
CA MET A 231 -15.62 1.73 3.01
C MET A 231 -16.76 2.74 3.06
N LEU A 232 -16.76 3.60 4.08
CA LEU A 232 -17.71 4.71 4.25
C LEU A 232 -17.77 5.65 3.03
N THR A 233 -16.65 5.77 2.30
CA THR A 233 -16.50 6.70 1.17
C THR A 233 -16.89 6.10 -0.17
N THR A 234 -17.22 4.80 -0.25
CA THR A 234 -17.63 4.19 -1.51
C THR A 234 -18.99 4.72 -1.93
N THR A 235 -19.21 4.95 -3.22
CA THR A 235 -20.48 5.47 -3.74
C THR A 235 -21.01 4.59 -4.87
N ASN A 236 -22.34 4.60 -5.07
CA ASN A 236 -23.00 3.87 -6.15
C ASN A 236 -22.74 2.35 -6.13
N MET A 237 -22.59 1.75 -4.95
CA MET A 237 -22.38 0.31 -4.86
C MET A 237 -23.64 -0.47 -5.18
N GLN A 238 -23.46 -1.71 -5.63
CA GLN A 238 -24.54 -2.65 -5.92
C GLN A 238 -24.18 -4.02 -5.34
N SER A 239 -25.19 -4.78 -4.91
CA SER A 239 -25.00 -6.12 -4.33
C SER A 239 -24.47 -7.14 -5.33
N ASP A 240 -24.83 -7.01 -6.61
CA ASP A 240 -24.30 -7.79 -7.74
C ASP A 240 -24.55 -7.04 -9.08
N VAL A 241 -24.29 -7.68 -10.22
CA VAL A 241 -24.64 -7.21 -11.56
C VAL A 241 -26.16 -7.03 -11.68
N GLY A 242 -26.60 -5.77 -11.72
CA GLY A 242 -28.04 -5.44 -11.74
C GLY A 242 -28.73 -5.63 -10.39
N GLY A 243 -27.97 -5.91 -9.32
CA GLY A 243 -28.51 -6.04 -7.97
C GLY A 243 -28.84 -4.70 -7.33
N ASP A 244 -29.51 -4.78 -6.17
CA ASP A 244 -29.95 -3.62 -5.42
C ASP A 244 -28.79 -2.69 -5.03
N PRO A 245 -29.00 -1.36 -5.02
CA PRO A 245 -28.02 -0.41 -4.51
C PRO A 245 -27.67 -0.70 -3.04
N LEU A 246 -26.38 -0.60 -2.72
CA LEU A 246 -25.89 -0.67 -1.34
C LEU A 246 -25.55 0.73 -0.83
N ASP A 247 -26.13 1.11 0.30
CA ASP A 247 -25.74 2.33 1.01
C ASP A 247 -24.44 2.12 1.79
N ALA A 248 -23.33 2.65 1.26
CA ALA A 248 -22.02 2.54 1.89
C ALA A 248 -21.96 3.05 3.32
N LYS A 249 -22.82 4.02 3.69
CA LYS A 249 -22.88 4.53 5.07
C LYS A 249 -23.54 3.53 6.00
N ALA A 250 -24.64 2.91 5.56
CA ALA A 250 -25.33 1.87 6.33
C ALA A 250 -24.47 0.61 6.51
N TYR A 251 -23.68 0.26 5.49
CA TYR A 251 -22.83 -0.93 5.49
C TYR A 251 -21.37 -0.67 5.86
N ALA A 252 -21.02 0.53 6.36
CA ALA A 252 -19.62 0.88 6.63
C ALA A 252 -18.95 -0.16 7.56
N TYR A 253 -17.78 -0.66 7.13
CA TYR A 253 -17.01 -1.72 7.79
C TYR A 253 -17.68 -3.09 7.84
N TYR A 254 -18.69 -3.36 7.01
CA TYR A 254 -19.19 -4.73 6.84
C TYR A 254 -18.21 -5.50 5.96
N SER A 255 -17.92 -6.76 6.32
CA SER A 255 -17.08 -7.62 5.49
C SER A 255 -17.80 -8.01 4.21
N VAL A 256 -17.05 -8.23 3.13
CA VAL A 256 -17.57 -8.85 1.90
C VAL A 256 -17.45 -10.36 2.06
N GLY A 257 -18.60 -10.98 2.33
CA GLY A 257 -18.71 -12.37 2.75
C GLY A 257 -18.63 -12.56 4.26
N PRO A 258 -19.00 -13.76 4.74
CA PRO A 258 -18.97 -14.07 6.17
C PRO A 258 -17.59 -13.93 6.81
N ALA A 259 -17.54 -13.52 8.07
CA ALA A 259 -16.35 -13.57 8.91
C ALA A 259 -16.75 -13.95 10.33
N SER A 260 -15.87 -14.60 11.09
CA SER A 260 -16.14 -14.96 12.48
C SER A 260 -16.03 -13.78 13.44
N SER A 261 -15.30 -12.73 13.05
CA SER A 261 -15.08 -11.53 13.85
C SER A 261 -16.33 -10.69 14.02
N THR A 262 -17.31 -10.77 13.11
CA THR A 262 -18.54 -9.97 13.11
C THR A 262 -19.70 -10.69 12.44
N GLN A 263 -20.95 -10.38 12.85
CA GLN A 263 -22.15 -10.83 12.13
C GLN A 263 -22.49 -9.90 10.94
N ASN A 264 -21.90 -8.70 10.91
CA ASN A 264 -22.18 -7.68 9.91
C ASN A 264 -21.38 -7.93 8.64
N ASN A 265 -22.05 -8.42 7.61
CA ASN A 265 -21.45 -8.69 6.31
C ASN A 265 -22.40 -8.35 5.17
N VAL A 266 -21.85 -8.07 4.01
CA VAL A 266 -22.56 -8.12 2.73
C VAL A 266 -22.27 -9.47 2.08
N SER A 267 -23.26 -10.08 1.46
CA SER A 267 -23.07 -11.36 0.77
C SER A 267 -22.02 -11.25 -0.34
N ILE A 268 -21.26 -12.32 -0.56
CA ILE A 268 -20.40 -12.42 -1.73
C ILE A 268 -21.31 -12.41 -2.97
N PRO A 269 -21.07 -11.52 -3.94
CA PRO A 269 -21.87 -11.47 -5.17
C PRO A 269 -21.87 -12.85 -5.86
N PRO A 270 -23.04 -13.41 -6.20
CA PRO A 270 -23.12 -14.67 -6.93
C PRO A 270 -22.22 -14.74 -8.16
N SER A 271 -22.15 -13.66 -8.96
CA SER A 271 -21.28 -13.57 -10.14
C SER A 271 -19.77 -13.69 -9.85
N GLN A 272 -19.36 -13.50 -8.60
CA GLN A 272 -17.95 -13.52 -8.18
C GLN A 272 -17.62 -14.67 -7.22
N LYS A 273 -18.61 -15.48 -6.83
CA LYS A 273 -18.49 -16.45 -5.74
C LYS A 273 -17.37 -17.46 -5.97
N GLU A 274 -17.14 -17.88 -7.21
CA GLU A 274 -16.10 -18.86 -7.55
C GLU A 274 -14.66 -18.38 -7.28
N TYR A 275 -14.44 -17.06 -7.27
CA TYR A 275 -13.14 -16.46 -7.02
C TYR A 275 -12.80 -16.41 -5.52
N TYR A 276 -13.80 -16.51 -4.64
CA TYR A 276 -13.61 -16.44 -3.20
C TYR A 276 -13.34 -17.81 -2.59
N ARG A 277 -12.62 -17.80 -1.47
CA ARG A 277 -12.43 -18.96 -0.62
C ARG A 277 -12.43 -18.54 0.84
N LYS A 278 -12.85 -19.46 1.71
CA LYS A 278 -12.74 -19.30 3.15
C LYS A 278 -11.27 -19.46 3.58
N LEU A 279 -10.74 -18.46 4.26
CA LEU A 279 -9.54 -18.57 5.08
C LEU A 279 -9.98 -18.95 6.48
N GLN A 280 -9.57 -20.13 6.96
CA GLN A 280 -9.93 -20.63 8.27
C GLN A 280 -8.68 -20.65 9.16
N GLY A 281 -8.78 -19.99 10.31
CA GLY A 281 -7.80 -20.03 11.38
C GLY A 281 -7.81 -21.35 12.12
N ASP A 282 -6.74 -21.59 12.86
CA ASP A 282 -6.52 -22.82 13.62
C ASP A 282 -7.43 -22.90 14.87
N ASP A 283 -7.99 -21.77 15.32
CA ASP A 283 -9.02 -21.66 16.37
C ASP A 283 -10.46 -21.78 15.84
N GLY A 284 -10.63 -22.04 14.54
CA GLY A 284 -11.94 -22.06 13.89
C GLY A 284 -12.48 -20.69 13.49
N SER A 285 -11.79 -19.59 13.83
CA SER A 285 -12.06 -18.28 13.26
C SER A 285 -11.92 -18.31 11.74
N PHE A 286 -12.58 -17.40 11.03
CA PHE A 286 -12.53 -17.38 9.57
C PHE A 286 -12.87 -16.03 8.97
N LEU A 287 -12.50 -15.87 7.70
CA LEU A 287 -13.00 -14.84 6.81
C LEU A 287 -13.08 -15.38 5.38
N TRP A 288 -13.86 -14.72 4.52
CA TRP A 288 -13.84 -14.98 3.09
C TRP A 288 -13.03 -13.90 2.36
N SER A 289 -12.20 -14.30 1.40
CA SER A 289 -11.43 -13.38 0.58
C SER A 289 -11.14 -13.97 -0.80
N GLY A 290 -10.67 -13.13 -1.72
CA GLY A 290 -10.26 -13.55 -3.05
C GLY A 290 -9.76 -12.39 -3.93
N PRO A 291 -9.49 -12.65 -5.21
CA PRO A 291 -9.48 -13.95 -5.86
C PRO A 291 -8.48 -14.96 -5.27
N LYS A 292 -8.80 -16.24 -5.41
CA LYS A 292 -7.88 -17.36 -5.23
C LYS A 292 -6.85 -17.41 -6.37
N LEU A 293 -5.58 -17.65 -6.06
CA LEU A 293 -4.44 -17.50 -6.99
C LEU A 293 -3.64 -18.79 -7.21
N GLU A 294 -4.18 -19.95 -6.83
CA GLU A 294 -3.56 -21.24 -7.10
C GLU A 294 -3.39 -21.44 -8.63
N SER A 295 -4.37 -20.96 -9.41
CA SER A 295 -4.34 -20.90 -10.87
C SER A 295 -4.23 -19.47 -11.39
N ARG A 296 -3.77 -19.34 -12.65
CA ARG A 296 -3.78 -18.06 -13.36
C ARG A 296 -5.23 -17.62 -13.60
N LEU A 297 -5.50 -16.34 -13.43
CA LEU A 297 -6.82 -15.76 -13.72
C LEU A 297 -6.95 -15.41 -15.20
N ASP A 298 -8.13 -15.64 -15.78
CA ASP A 298 -8.46 -15.15 -17.11
C ASP A 298 -8.87 -13.67 -17.07
N LEU A 299 -7.89 -12.77 -17.15
CA LEU A 299 -8.12 -11.31 -17.10
C LEU A 299 -8.90 -10.77 -18.33
N SER A 300 -9.29 -11.64 -19.27
CA SER A 300 -10.22 -11.29 -20.35
C SER A 300 -11.67 -11.23 -19.85
N GLN A 301 -12.00 -11.93 -18.76
CA GLN A 301 -13.32 -11.94 -18.16
C GLN A 301 -13.77 -10.53 -17.73
N PRO A 302 -15.02 -10.12 -18.02
CA PRO A 302 -15.53 -8.79 -17.66
C PRO A 302 -15.48 -8.48 -16.17
N GLU A 303 -15.79 -9.45 -15.31
CA GLU A 303 -15.88 -9.31 -13.85
C GLU A 303 -14.53 -9.10 -13.16
N LEU A 304 -13.42 -9.40 -13.86
CA LEU A 304 -12.05 -9.15 -13.39
C LEU A 304 -11.52 -7.77 -13.80
N LYS A 305 -12.36 -6.93 -14.42
CA LYS A 305 -11.99 -5.59 -14.91
C LYS A 305 -12.73 -4.53 -14.12
N TYR A 306 -11.98 -3.54 -13.62
CA TYR A 306 -12.52 -2.43 -12.84
C TYR A 306 -13.20 -1.39 -13.73
N LYS A 307 -14.31 -1.77 -14.38
CA LYS A 307 -15.07 -0.93 -15.32
C LYS A 307 -16.57 -1.23 -15.26
N GLY A 308 -17.37 -0.30 -15.78
CA GLY A 308 -18.82 -0.49 -15.95
C GLY A 308 -19.53 -0.80 -14.63
N VAL A 309 -20.32 -1.88 -14.63
CA VAL A 309 -21.08 -2.35 -13.46
C VAL A 309 -20.18 -3.00 -12.40
N TYR A 310 -19.11 -3.70 -12.79
CA TYR A 310 -18.27 -4.45 -11.85
C TYR A 310 -17.48 -3.58 -10.87
N ARG A 311 -17.18 -2.33 -11.23
CA ARG A 311 -16.54 -1.38 -10.29
C ARG A 311 -17.45 -0.98 -9.11
N ARG A 312 -18.76 -1.26 -9.22
CA ARG A 312 -19.77 -0.95 -8.20
C ARG A 312 -20.02 -2.12 -7.26
N ILE A 313 -19.54 -3.30 -7.61
CA ILE A 313 -19.73 -4.52 -6.82
C ILE A 313 -18.62 -4.55 -5.75
N PRO A 314 -18.97 -4.74 -4.47
CA PRO A 314 -17.98 -4.73 -3.40
C PRO A 314 -17.04 -5.93 -3.50
N GLY A 315 -15.80 -5.75 -3.03
CA GLY A 315 -14.77 -6.79 -3.01
C GLY A 315 -13.57 -6.49 -3.90
N GLY A 316 -12.65 -7.45 -3.97
CA GLY A 316 -11.37 -7.30 -4.69
C GLY A 316 -11.35 -7.78 -6.13
N VAL A 317 -12.35 -8.55 -6.55
CA VAL A 317 -12.33 -9.34 -7.80
C VAL A 317 -12.22 -8.44 -9.04
N ALA A 318 -13.00 -7.37 -9.12
CA ALA A 318 -12.96 -6.43 -10.24
C ALA A 318 -11.61 -5.70 -10.37
N THR A 319 -10.79 -5.67 -9.32
CA THR A 319 -9.47 -5.05 -9.39
C THR A 319 -8.42 -5.98 -9.99
N ALA A 320 -8.72 -7.25 -10.27
CA ALA A 320 -7.74 -8.28 -10.63
C ALA A 320 -6.84 -7.91 -11.81
N LYS A 321 -7.40 -7.28 -12.86
CA LYS A 321 -6.64 -6.82 -14.04
C LYS A 321 -5.86 -5.52 -13.80
N SER A 322 -6.34 -4.66 -12.91
CA SER A 322 -5.76 -3.33 -12.71
C SER A 322 -4.40 -3.42 -11.99
N PRO A 323 -3.41 -2.61 -12.36
CA PRO A 323 -2.24 -2.37 -11.52
C PRO A 323 -2.69 -1.84 -10.15
N ASN A 324 -2.27 -2.49 -9.06
CA ASN A 324 -2.54 -2.03 -7.71
C ASN A 324 -1.48 -2.58 -6.73
N GLU A 325 -1.44 -2.03 -5.53
CA GLU A 325 -0.72 -2.66 -4.42
C GLU A 325 -1.49 -3.91 -3.98
N ARG A 326 -0.79 -5.00 -3.67
CA ARG A 326 -1.39 -6.32 -3.40
C ARG A 326 -0.94 -6.89 -2.07
N LEU A 327 -1.85 -7.57 -1.39
CA LEU A 327 -1.58 -8.37 -0.20
C LEU A 327 -2.12 -9.77 -0.46
N VAL A 328 -1.28 -10.78 -0.31
CA VAL A 328 -1.63 -12.17 -0.57
C VAL A 328 -1.10 -13.04 0.57
N THR A 329 -1.88 -14.02 0.99
CA THR A 329 -1.40 -15.07 1.89
C THR A 329 -1.37 -16.41 1.17
N ALA A 330 -0.40 -17.26 1.51
CA ALA A 330 -0.32 -18.63 1.04
C ALA A 330 -0.07 -19.61 2.19
N LYS A 331 -0.56 -20.84 2.04
CA LYS A 331 -0.32 -21.94 2.97
C LYS A 331 0.12 -23.18 2.19
N LEU A 332 1.28 -23.74 2.54
CA LEU A 332 1.77 -25.01 2.00
C LEU A 332 1.18 -26.21 2.76
N ALA A 333 1.39 -27.41 2.21
CA ALA A 333 0.84 -28.65 2.79
C ALA A 333 1.48 -29.04 4.13
N ASP A 334 2.75 -28.68 4.33
CA ASP A 334 3.51 -28.87 5.58
C ASP A 334 3.09 -27.89 6.71
N GLY A 335 2.19 -26.95 6.41
CA GLY A 335 1.70 -25.95 7.36
C GLY A 335 2.47 -24.63 7.34
N THR A 336 3.53 -24.52 6.54
CA THR A 336 4.29 -23.28 6.31
C THR A 336 3.37 -22.22 5.69
N LYS A 337 3.45 -21.00 6.23
CA LYS A 337 2.60 -19.88 5.81
C LYS A 337 3.46 -18.75 5.27
N PHE A 338 2.92 -18.06 4.27
CA PHE A 338 3.54 -16.90 3.68
C PHE A 338 2.55 -15.73 3.67
N LEU A 339 3.10 -14.54 3.85
CA LEU A 339 2.44 -13.29 3.55
C LEU A 339 3.29 -12.52 2.54
N PHE A 340 2.66 -12.10 1.44
CA PHE A 340 3.29 -11.38 0.36
C PHE A 340 2.64 -10.01 0.24
N ALA A 341 3.41 -8.94 0.33
CA ALA A 341 2.95 -7.59 0.10
C ALA A 341 3.72 -6.98 -1.07
N TYR A 342 3.00 -6.42 -2.04
CA TYR A 342 3.58 -5.61 -3.11
C TYR A 342 3.07 -4.18 -2.97
N THR A 343 3.97 -3.24 -2.68
CA THR A 343 3.65 -1.81 -2.52
C THR A 343 4.44 -0.98 -3.52
N SER A 344 3.86 0.13 -3.95
CA SER A 344 4.43 0.98 -5.00
C SER A 344 3.65 2.28 -5.10
N ASP A 345 4.07 3.15 -6.02
CA ASP A 345 3.18 4.19 -6.53
C ASP A 345 1.95 3.58 -7.20
N ARG A 346 0.87 4.38 -7.28
CA ARG A 346 -0.41 3.95 -7.87
C ARG A 346 -0.26 3.39 -9.30
N ASN A 347 0.66 3.96 -10.08
CA ASN A 347 0.93 3.52 -11.45
C ASN A 347 1.97 2.38 -11.54
N GLY A 348 2.72 2.13 -10.47
CA GLY A 348 3.74 1.08 -10.38
C GLY A 348 3.23 -0.26 -9.84
N GLY A 349 1.93 -0.36 -9.54
CA GLY A 349 1.31 -1.55 -8.96
C GLY A 349 1.32 -2.76 -9.90
N VAL A 350 0.87 -3.90 -9.38
CA VAL A 350 0.78 -5.16 -10.13
C VAL A 350 -0.66 -5.65 -10.22
N ASN A 351 -0.99 -6.29 -11.34
CA ASN A 351 -2.22 -7.06 -11.45
C ASN A 351 -2.04 -8.41 -10.73
N LEU A 352 -3.13 -9.14 -10.50
CA LEU A 352 -3.07 -10.38 -9.72
C LEU A 352 -2.31 -11.52 -10.39
N ASN A 353 -2.26 -11.56 -11.74
CA ASN A 353 -1.43 -12.55 -12.43
C ASN A 353 0.06 -12.23 -12.25
N LEU A 354 0.47 -10.96 -12.31
CA LEU A 354 1.86 -10.59 -12.05
C LEU A 354 2.24 -10.83 -10.58
N MET A 355 1.35 -10.54 -9.64
CA MET A 355 1.53 -10.89 -8.23
C MET A 355 1.71 -12.41 -8.05
N ARG A 356 0.86 -13.21 -8.69
CA ARG A 356 0.96 -14.67 -8.69
C ARG A 356 2.30 -15.17 -9.26
N GLU A 357 2.78 -14.56 -10.34
CA GLU A 357 4.09 -14.91 -10.91
C GLU A 357 5.25 -14.56 -9.96
N LEU A 358 5.19 -13.43 -9.25
CA LEU A 358 6.18 -13.09 -8.22
C LEU A 358 6.20 -14.11 -7.08
N ILE A 359 5.02 -14.52 -6.60
CA ILE A 359 4.88 -15.57 -5.59
C ILE A 359 5.48 -16.88 -6.10
N LYS A 360 5.14 -17.28 -7.33
CA LYS A 360 5.67 -18.51 -7.95
C LYS A 360 7.20 -18.47 -8.02
N ILE A 361 7.78 -17.38 -8.53
CA ILE A 361 9.23 -17.21 -8.63
C ILE A 361 9.87 -17.32 -7.24
N PHE A 362 9.31 -16.65 -6.23
CA PHE A 362 9.84 -16.74 -4.87
C PHE A 362 9.81 -18.19 -4.35
N LEU A 363 8.66 -18.86 -4.43
CA LEU A 363 8.51 -20.23 -3.95
C LEU A 363 9.44 -21.21 -4.67
N GLU A 364 9.65 -21.06 -5.98
CA GLU A 364 10.54 -21.94 -6.75
C GLU A 364 12.02 -21.69 -6.41
N ASN A 365 12.43 -20.44 -6.17
CA ASN A 365 13.84 -20.08 -5.96
C ASN A 365 14.31 -20.12 -4.50
N TYR A 366 13.40 -19.94 -3.53
CA TYR A 366 13.73 -19.91 -2.10
C TYR A 366 13.25 -21.16 -1.37
N GLU A 367 12.10 -21.71 -1.77
CA GLU A 367 11.46 -22.83 -1.08
C GLU A 367 11.52 -24.13 -1.89
N GLN A 368 11.96 -24.07 -3.15
CA GLN A 368 12.01 -25.21 -4.06
C GLN A 368 10.65 -25.92 -4.22
N VAL A 369 9.55 -25.15 -4.10
CA VAL A 369 8.18 -25.67 -4.25
C VAL A 369 7.43 -24.95 -5.36
N ASN A 370 6.56 -25.70 -6.04
CA ASN A 370 5.66 -25.13 -7.04
C ASN A 370 4.45 -24.48 -6.34
N ILE A 371 4.01 -23.30 -6.77
CA ILE A 371 2.79 -22.67 -6.24
C ILE A 371 1.54 -23.57 -6.27
N ARG A 372 1.47 -24.55 -7.17
CA ARG A 372 0.38 -25.54 -7.24
C ARG A 372 0.36 -26.51 -6.05
N SER A 373 1.44 -26.66 -5.31
CA SER A 373 1.48 -27.46 -4.07
C SER A 373 0.93 -26.70 -2.87
N ALA A 374 0.73 -25.38 -2.99
CA ALA A 374 0.07 -24.59 -1.95
C ALA A 374 -1.38 -25.07 -1.80
N THR A 375 -1.77 -25.37 -0.57
CA THR A 375 -3.15 -25.76 -0.24
C THR A 375 -4.12 -24.58 -0.36
N GLN A 376 -3.59 -23.37 -0.28
CA GLN A 376 -4.34 -22.11 -0.37
C GLN A 376 -3.42 -20.97 -0.81
N VAL A 377 -3.87 -20.14 -1.75
CA VAL A 377 -3.25 -18.84 -2.09
C VAL A 377 -4.35 -17.81 -2.29
N LEU A 378 -4.49 -16.85 -1.38
CA LEU A 378 -5.62 -15.91 -1.37
C LEU A 378 -5.16 -14.47 -1.38
N ASN A 379 -5.72 -13.71 -2.32
CA ASN A 379 -5.63 -12.27 -2.28
C ASN A 379 -6.49 -11.71 -1.13
N LEU A 380 -5.87 -10.87 -0.31
CA LEU A 380 -6.46 -10.11 0.80
C LEU A 380 -6.73 -8.67 0.33
N ASP A 381 -7.26 -7.83 1.22
CA ASP A 381 -7.48 -6.42 0.89
C ASP A 381 -6.14 -5.67 0.69
N GLY A 382 -6.02 -5.03 -0.47
CA GLY A 382 -4.80 -4.41 -0.97
C GLY A 382 -4.88 -2.89 -1.09
N GLY A 383 -4.12 -2.31 -2.02
CA GLY A 383 -4.07 -0.86 -2.21
C GLY A 383 -3.69 -0.11 -0.92
N GLY A 384 -4.31 1.05 -0.71
CA GLY A 384 -4.16 1.83 0.53
C GLY A 384 -4.64 1.14 1.80
N SER A 385 -5.26 -0.05 1.72
CA SER A 385 -5.57 -0.87 2.88
C SER A 385 -4.41 -1.77 3.28
N ILE A 386 -3.28 -1.85 2.58
CA ILE A 386 -2.19 -2.72 3.03
C ILE A 386 -1.69 -2.22 4.39
N TYR A 387 -1.63 -3.15 5.34
CA TYR A 387 -0.96 -2.97 6.62
C TYR A 387 -0.46 -4.34 7.05
N VAL A 388 0.84 -4.42 7.31
CA VAL A 388 1.54 -5.61 7.78
C VAL A 388 2.51 -5.18 8.87
N SER A 389 2.44 -5.80 10.03
CA SER A 389 3.36 -5.53 11.14
C SER A 389 3.82 -6.83 11.81
N TRP A 390 4.96 -6.73 12.46
CA TRP A 390 5.46 -7.69 13.44
C TRP A 390 5.24 -7.12 14.84
N ASN A 391 4.52 -7.86 15.68
CA ASN A 391 4.42 -7.58 17.11
C ASN A 391 5.39 -8.47 17.87
N LYS A 392 6.23 -7.85 18.71
CA LYS A 392 7.13 -8.56 19.64
C LYS A 392 6.88 -8.05 21.06
N GLY A 393 6.08 -8.78 21.82
CA GLY A 393 5.81 -8.46 23.23
C GLY A 393 5.03 -7.16 23.42
N GLY A 394 4.17 -6.78 22.48
CA GLY A 394 3.46 -5.50 22.50
C GLY A 394 4.15 -4.37 21.73
N GLU A 395 5.39 -4.55 21.28
CA GLU A 395 6.08 -3.60 20.41
C GLU A 395 5.74 -3.87 18.95
N GLU A 396 5.29 -2.83 18.26
CA GLU A 396 4.87 -2.87 16.87
C GLU A 396 5.99 -2.43 15.93
N TYR A 397 6.28 -3.26 14.92
CA TYR A 397 7.21 -2.97 13.83
C TYR A 397 6.47 -3.10 12.50
N VAL A 398 6.21 -1.99 11.81
CA VAL A 398 5.50 -2.03 10.51
C VAL A 398 6.44 -2.51 9.42
N ILE A 399 6.04 -3.53 8.67
CA ILE A 399 6.80 -4.12 7.56
C ILE A 399 6.36 -3.51 6.22
N ALA A 400 5.05 -3.46 6.00
CA ALA A 400 4.46 -2.95 4.76
C ALA A 400 3.19 -2.15 5.05
N ALA A 401 3.00 -1.09 4.27
CA ALA A 401 1.79 -0.29 4.27
C ALA A 401 1.44 0.13 2.84
N GLY A 402 0.15 0.35 2.57
CA GLY A 402 -0.32 0.89 1.30
C GLY A 402 -0.16 2.40 1.24
N ASN A 403 -0.20 2.97 0.03
CA ASN A 403 -0.09 4.41 -0.23
C ASN A 403 1.19 5.08 0.32
N ILE A 404 2.26 4.33 0.56
CA ILE A 404 3.57 4.87 0.96
C ILE A 404 4.62 4.72 -0.14
N HIS A 405 4.19 4.57 -1.40
CA HIS A 405 5.07 4.75 -2.56
C HIS A 405 6.28 3.79 -2.58
N GLY A 406 6.06 2.53 -2.17
CA GLY A 406 7.12 1.53 -2.10
C GLY A 406 8.19 1.81 -1.05
N GLN A 407 7.95 2.68 -0.07
CA GLN A 407 8.91 2.97 1.01
C GLN A 407 8.86 1.90 2.11
N THR A 408 9.91 1.85 2.94
CA THR A 408 9.87 1.09 4.19
C THR A 408 9.25 2.00 5.26
N PRO A 409 8.09 1.65 5.84
CA PRO A 409 7.44 2.50 6.83
C PRO A 409 8.25 2.52 8.12
N GLU A 410 8.55 3.71 8.63
CA GLU A 410 8.98 3.85 10.04
C GLU A 410 7.77 3.75 10.97
N THR A 411 6.68 4.43 10.59
CA THR A 411 5.37 4.38 11.25
C THR A 411 4.28 4.57 10.19
N VAL A 412 3.04 4.22 10.52
CA VAL A 412 1.87 4.54 9.70
C VAL A 412 0.92 5.32 10.59
N PRO A 413 0.86 6.66 10.56
CA PRO A 413 0.16 7.41 11.61
C PRO A 413 -1.35 7.13 11.66
N ARG A 414 -1.96 6.73 10.54
CA ARG A 414 -3.40 6.48 10.40
C ARG A 414 -3.66 5.31 9.45
N PRO A 415 -3.40 4.06 9.86
CA PRO A 415 -3.71 2.91 9.04
C PRO A 415 -5.23 2.86 8.82
N ARG A 416 -5.63 2.36 7.66
CA ARG A 416 -7.05 2.25 7.35
C ARG A 416 -7.70 1.29 8.35
N THR A 417 -8.81 1.72 8.94
CA THR A 417 -9.66 0.85 9.74
C THR A 417 -10.33 -0.20 8.86
N VAL A 418 -10.22 -1.48 9.23
CA VAL A 418 -10.73 -2.63 8.47
C VAL A 418 -11.70 -3.45 9.31
N THR A 419 -12.51 -4.30 8.71
CA THR A 419 -13.41 -5.18 9.49
C THR A 419 -12.63 -6.27 10.22
N THR A 420 -11.84 -7.04 9.47
CA THR A 420 -11.14 -8.23 9.95
C THR A 420 -9.68 -8.19 9.53
N MET A 421 -8.81 -8.60 10.45
CA MET A 421 -7.38 -8.77 10.26
C MET A 421 -7.03 -10.26 10.37
N VAL A 422 -5.88 -10.65 9.84
CA VAL A 422 -5.29 -11.97 10.00
C VAL A 422 -4.08 -11.86 10.91
N LYS A 423 -4.10 -12.59 12.01
CA LYS A 423 -3.00 -12.72 12.95
C LYS A 423 -2.34 -14.09 12.77
N PHE A 424 -1.03 -14.11 12.63
CA PHE A 424 -0.21 -15.32 12.59
C PHE A 424 0.62 -15.37 13.86
N SER A 425 0.15 -16.11 14.87
CA SER A 425 0.85 -16.28 16.14
C SER A 425 2.02 -17.22 15.96
N VAL A 426 3.18 -16.75 16.40
CA VAL A 426 4.45 -17.46 16.37
C VAL A 426 4.67 -17.97 17.78
#